data_AF-X0ZEH6-F1
#
_entry.id   AF-X0ZEH6-F1
#
_cell.length_a   1.000
_cell.length_b   1.000
_cell.length_c   1.000
_cell.angle_alpha   90.00
_cell.angle_beta   90.00
_cell.angle_gamma   90.00
#
_symmetry.space_group_name_H-M   'P 1'
#
loop_
_entity.id
_entity.type
_entity.pdbx_description
1 polymer ?
#
loop_
_entity_poly.entity_id
_entity_poly.type
_entity_poly.pdbx_seq_one_letter_code
_entity_poly.pdbx_strand_id
1 'polypeptide(L)' 'MPIGFERCVKAGGKVRTMKLGGDKYRHICTIKGKRYLGHIKKKKKK' A
#
# COMPACT_ATOMS: atom_id res chain seq x y z
N MET A 1 -7.27 7.11 2.96
CA MET A 1 -6.66 5.92 2.31
C MET A 1 -7.76 5.23 1.51
N PRO A 2 -7.47 4.38 0.52
CA PRO A 2 -8.53 3.65 -0.18
C PRO A 2 -9.17 2.63 0.78
N ILE A 3 -10.50 2.56 0.78
CA ILE A 3 -11.29 1.79 1.75
C ILE A 3 -10.86 0.31 1.78
N GLY A 4 -10.54 -0.27 0.62
CA GLY A 4 -10.08 -1.66 0.52
C GLY A 4 -8.73 -1.90 1.22
N PHE A 5 -7.81 -0.94 1.14
CA PHE A 5 -6.52 -1.02 1.84
C PHE A 5 -6.72 -0.90 3.34
N GLU A 6 -7.49 0.08 3.80
CA GLU A 6 -7.79 0.26 5.24
C GLU A 6 -8.46 -0.97 5.85
N ARG A 7 -9.44 -1.56 5.16
CA ARG A 7 -10.09 -2.80 5.61
C ARG A 7 -9.10 -3.95 5.70
N CYS A 8 -8.21 -4.09 4.72
CA CYS A 8 -7.16 -5.11 4.76
C CYS A 8 -6.20 -4.89 5.95
N VAL A 9 -5.80 -3.66 6.23
CA VAL A 9 -4.95 -3.33 7.38
C VAL A 9 -5.66 -3.63 8.70
N LYS A 10 -6.92 -3.18 8.86
CA LYS A 10 -7.73 -3.42 10.06
C LYS A 10 -7.99 -4.91 10.31
N ALA A 11 -8.10 -5.71 9.25
CA ALA A 11 -8.28 -7.15 9.34
C ALA A 11 -6.98 -7.92 9.65
N GLY A 12 -5.85 -7.24 9.91
CA GLY A 12 -4.57 -7.87 10.22
C GLY A 12 -3.76 -8.29 8.99
N GLY A 13 -4.06 -7.72 7.81
CA GLY A 13 -3.33 -7.99 6.58
C GLY A 13 -1.89 -7.48 6.61
N LYS A 14 -1.01 -8.16 5.88
CA LYS A 14 0.41 -7.80 5.80
C LYS A 14 0.62 -6.64 4.85
N VAL A 15 1.07 -5.50 5.37
CA VAL A 15 1.41 -4.32 4.57
C VAL A 15 2.85 -4.40 4.09
N ARG A 16 3.06 -4.23 2.79
CA ARG A 16 4.39 -4.08 2.18
C ARG A 16 4.45 -2.76 1.41
N THR A 17 5.59 -2.10 1.44
CA THR A 17 5.86 -0.92 0.63
C THR A 17 6.54 -1.36 -0.66
N MET A 18 5.93 -1.06 -1.80
CA MET A 18 6.45 -1.33 -3.13
C MET A 18 6.93 -0.02 -3.77
N LYS A 19 8.20 0.03 -4.14
CA LYS A 19 8.76 1.14 -4.93
C LYS A 19 8.29 0.99 -6.39
N LEU A 20 7.80 2.07 -6.98
CA LEU A 20 7.22 2.08 -8.34
C LEU A 20 8.14 2.70 -9.40
N GLY A 21 9.38 3.04 -9.03
CA GLY A 21 10.29 3.79 -9.91
C GLY A 21 10.03 5.29 -9.87
N GLY A 22 11.11 6.06 -10.06
CA GLY A 22 11.18 7.43 -9.57
C GLY A 22 10.98 7.47 -8.05
N ASP A 23 10.89 8.65 -7.47
CA ASP A 23 10.63 8.84 -6.03
C ASP A 23 9.23 8.34 -5.59
N LYS A 24 8.58 7.43 -6.33
CA LYS A 24 7.23 6.93 -6.06
C LYS A 24 7.26 5.61 -5.30
N TYR A 25 6.40 5.51 -4.29
CA TYR A 25 6.15 4.28 -3.56
C TYR A 25 4.66 4.10 -3.34
N ARG A 26 4.20 2.85 -3.25
CA ARG A 26 2.83 2.51 -2.85
C ARG A 26 2.87 1.51 -1.71
N HIS A 27 1.85 1.53 -0.88
CA HIS A 27 1.62 0.44 0.08
C HIS A 27 0.69 -0.59 -0.54
N ILE A 28 0.95 -1.86 -0.26
CA ILE A 28 0.12 -2.98 -0.69
C ILE A 28 -0.17 -3.81 0.54
N CYS A 29 -1.44 -4.00 0.85
CA CYS A 29 -1.86 -4.87 1.94
C CYS A 29 -2.27 -6.22 1.37
N THR A 30 -1.74 -7.31 1.93
CA THR A 30 -2.06 -8.68 1.52
C THR A 30 -2.73 -9.42 2.66
N ILE A 31 -3.93 -9.95 2.43
CA ILE A 31 -4.65 -10.76 3.41
C ILE A 31 -5.29 -11.96 2.70
N LYS A 32 -5.09 -13.16 3.24
CA LYS A 32 -5.66 -14.42 2.71
C LYS A 32 -5.48 -14.56 1.18
N GLY A 33 -4.29 -14.24 0.66
CA GLY A 33 -3.97 -14.29 -0.78
C GLY A 33 -4.51 -13.13 -1.63
N LYS A 34 -5.41 -12.29 -1.10
CA LYS A 34 -5.91 -11.09 -1.78
C LYS A 34 -4.99 -9.90 -1.53
N ARG A 35 -4.74 -9.11 -2.59
CA ARG A 35 -3.88 -7.91 -2.54
C ARG A 35 -4.73 -6.66 -2.72
N TYR A 36 -4.59 -5.73 -1.79
CA TYR A 36 -5.26 -4.43 -1.77
C TYR A 36 -4.23 -3.33 -1.94
N LEU A 37 -4.37 -2.51 -2.99
CA LEU A 37 -3.45 -1.44 -3.32
C LEU A 37 -3.81 -0.17 -2.53
N GLY A 38 -2.83 0.42 -1.86
CA GLY A 38 -2.89 1.75 -1.27
C GLY A 38 -2.60 2.86 -2.30
N HIS A 39 -2.70 4.12 -1.87
CA HIS A 39 -2.35 5.27 -2.73
C HIS A 39 -0.86 5.27 -3.10
N ILE A 40 -0.58 5.74 -4.32
CA ILE A 40 0.78 6.03 -4.77
C ILE A 40 1.21 7.35 -4.13
N LYS A 41 2.22 7.27 -3.27
CA LYS A 41 2.89 8.43 -2.69
C LYS A 41 4.15 8.75 -3.49
N LYS A 42 4.41 10.04 -3.68
CA LYS A 42 5.71 10.53 -4.14
C LYS A 42 6.49 10.92 -2.88
N LYS A 43 7.71 10.42 -2.71
CA LYS A 43 8.71 11.02 -1.82
C LYS A 43 8.93 12.44 -2.33
N LYS A 44 8.76 13.42 -1.47
CA LYS A 44 9.22 14.78 -1.77
C LYS A 44 10.73 14.70 -1.95
N LYS A 45 11.24 15.08 -3.12
CA LYS A 45 12.66 15.41 -3.28
C LYS A 45 12.95 16.56 -2.33
N LYS A 46 13.96 16.39 -1.48
CA LYS A 46 14.43 17.41 -0.54
C LYS A 46 15.25 18.44 -1.30
#